data_AF-A0A918SYQ3-F1
#
_entry.id   AF-A0A918SYQ3-F1
#
_cell.length_a   1.000
_cell.length_b   1.000
_cell.length_c   1.000
_cell.angle_alpha   90.00
_cell.angle_beta   90.00
_cell.angle_gamma   90.00
#
_symmetry.space_group_name_H-M   'P 1'
#
loop_
_entity.id
_entity.type
_entity.pdbx_description
1 polymer ?
#
loop_
_entity_poly.entity_id
_entity_poly.type
_entity_poly.pdbx_seq_one_letter_code
_entity_poly.pdbx_strand_id
1 'polypeptide(L)'
;MRGKRVFEAWQDPEGDVTFASASAIAEQRSKKLLAASAALLYTVEANTWEEAMAVHHLRMGYEPYRPHGEPAPCPDCHALVYIAGSGECWRCRR
;
A
#
# COMPACT_ATOMS: atom_id res chain seq x y z
N MET A 1 19.15 -5.71 -7.03
CA MET A 1 17.96 -4.83 -7.04
C MET A 1 16.81 -5.61 -6.41
N ARG A 2 16.23 -5.18 -5.27
CA ARG A 2 14.99 -5.85 -4.79
C ARG A 2 13.87 -5.59 -5.81
N GLY A 3 12.92 -6.49 -6.00
CA GLY A 3 11.79 -6.27 -6.93
C GLY A 3 10.85 -5.18 -6.42
N LYS A 4 9.95 -4.68 -7.28
CA LYS A 4 8.78 -3.92 -6.81
C LYS A 4 7.92 -4.84 -5.93
N ARG A 5 7.24 -4.28 -4.91
CA ARG A 5 6.28 -5.03 -4.09
C ARG A 5 4.90 -4.95 -4.71
N VAL A 6 4.13 -6.03 -4.54
CA VAL A 6 2.75 -6.11 -5.02
C VAL A 6 1.81 -5.86 -3.85
N PHE A 7 0.88 -4.94 -4.08
CA PHE A 7 -0.25 -4.63 -3.20
C PHE A 7 -1.55 -4.94 -3.92
N GLU A 8 -2.58 -5.33 -3.19
CA GLU A 8 -3.83 -5.81 -3.77
C GLU A 8 -5.02 -5.16 -3.06
N ALA A 9 -6.02 -4.78 -3.86
CA ALA A 9 -7.32 -4.33 -3.39
C ALA A 9 -8.35 -5.44 -3.59
N TRP A 10 -9.01 -5.84 -2.51
CA TRP A 10 -10.04 -6.88 -2.50
C TRP A 10 -11.34 -6.30 -1.97
N GLN A 11 -12.45 -6.61 -2.64
CA GLN A 11 -13.78 -6.19 -2.24
C GLN A 11 -14.59 -7.38 -1.75
N ASP A 12 -15.22 -7.26 -0.60
CA ASP A 12 -16.14 -8.27 -0.08
C ASP A 12 -17.56 -8.14 -0.69
N PRO A 13 -18.48 -9.08 -0.42
CA PRO A 13 -19.85 -9.00 -0.93
C PRO A 13 -20.68 -7.83 -0.40
N GLU A 14 -20.28 -7.21 0.71
CA GLU A 14 -20.96 -6.05 1.30
C GLU A 14 -20.49 -4.75 0.66
N GLY A 15 -19.38 -4.80 -0.07
CA GLY A 15 -18.81 -3.70 -0.85
C GLY A 15 -17.58 -3.08 -0.21
N ASP A 16 -17.18 -3.54 0.98
CA ASP A 16 -16.01 -3.03 1.69
C ASP A 16 -14.72 -3.46 1.01
N VAL A 17 -13.76 -2.52 0.92
CA VAL A 17 -12.49 -2.73 0.23
C VAL A 17 -11.34 -2.81 1.23
N THR A 18 -10.63 -3.93 1.19
CA THR A 18 -9.37 -4.13 1.90
C THR A 18 -8.20 -3.93 0.94
N PHE A 19 -7.24 -3.08 1.32
CA PHE A 19 -6.01 -2.86 0.57
C PHE A 19 -4.79 -3.17 1.44
N ALA A 20 -3.92 -4.08 0.98
CA ALA A 20 -2.72 -4.47 1.71
C ALA A 20 -1.65 -5.04 0.76
N SER A 21 -0.46 -5.36 1.29
CA SER A 21 0.53 -6.12 0.51
C SER A 21 0.00 -7.52 0.18
N ALA A 22 0.43 -8.11 -0.93
CA ALA A 22 0.00 -9.45 -1.34
C ALA A 22 0.28 -10.51 -0.25
N SER A 23 1.40 -10.37 0.49
CA SER A 23 1.70 -11.25 1.61
C SER A 23 0.73 -11.06 2.79
N ALA A 24 0.34 -9.82 3.10
CA ALA A 24 -0.63 -9.53 4.14
C ALA A 24 -2.03 -10.02 3.76
N ILE A 25 -2.44 -9.89 2.49
CA ILE A 25 -3.69 -10.48 1.99
C ILE A 25 -3.69 -12.00 2.15
N ALA A 26 -2.59 -12.67 1.77
CA ALA A 26 -2.47 -14.12 1.92
C ALA A 26 -2.60 -14.56 3.39
N GLU A 27 -1.99 -13.79 4.31
CA GLU A 27 -2.13 -14.01 5.75
C GLU A 27 -3.56 -13.75 6.25
N GLN A 28 -4.22 -12.68 5.81
CA GLN A 28 -5.61 -12.39 6.16
C GLN A 28 -6.56 -13.48 5.67
N ARG A 29 -6.34 -14.01 4.46
CA ARG A 29 -7.10 -15.14 3.90
C ARG A 29 -6.91 -16.41 4.74
N SER A 30 -5.68 -16.74 5.13
CA SER A 30 -5.42 -17.96 5.93
C SER A 30 -6.06 -17.86 7.33
N LYS A 31 -6.17 -16.65 7.87
CA LYS A 31 -6.86 -16.36 9.15
C LYS A 31 -8.37 -16.16 9.01
N LYS A 32 -8.93 -16.28 7.80
CA LYS A 32 -10.36 -16.02 7.50
C LYS A 32 -10.82 -14.60 7.89
N LEU A 33 -9.90 -13.64 7.84
CA LEU A 33 -10.20 -12.21 8.06
C LEU A 33 -10.67 -11.52 6.77
N LEU A 34 -10.44 -12.13 5.61
CA LEU A 34 -10.99 -11.72 4.33
C LEU A 34 -12.10 -12.69 3.92
N ALA A 35 -13.24 -12.16 3.46
CA ALA A 35 -14.36 -13.00 3.03
C ALA A 35 -13.92 -13.99 1.93
N ALA A 36 -14.39 -15.24 2.01
CA ALA A 36 -14.03 -16.26 1.03
C ALA A 36 -14.50 -15.90 -0.40
N SER A 37 -15.61 -15.18 -0.49
CA SER A 37 -16.21 -14.65 -1.71
C SER A 37 -15.66 -13.27 -2.13
N ALA A 38 -14.68 -12.71 -1.41
CA ALA A 38 -14.08 -11.43 -1.79
C ALA A 38 -13.40 -11.52 -3.16
N ALA A 39 -13.64 -10.53 -4.01
CA ALA A 39 -13.13 -10.44 -5.37
C ALA A 39 -11.93 -9.49 -5.44
N LEU A 40 -10.91 -9.86 -6.23
CA LEU A 40 -9.78 -8.99 -6.49
C LEU A 40 -10.23 -7.86 -7.42
N LEU A 41 -10.11 -6.62 -6.96
CA LEU A 41 -10.39 -5.46 -7.80
C LEU A 41 -9.20 -5.11 -8.68
N TYR A 42 -8.02 -5.01 -8.07
CA TYR A 42 -6.78 -4.68 -8.78
C TYR A 42 -5.53 -4.92 -7.95
N THR A 43 -4.39 -4.89 -8.65
CA THR A 43 -3.04 -4.91 -8.07
C THR A 43 -2.30 -3.59 -8.34
N VAL A 44 -1.35 -3.27 -7.45
CA VAL A 44 -0.44 -2.13 -7.57
C VAL A 44 0.99 -2.60 -7.32
N GLU A 45 1.88 -2.33 -8.26
CA GLU A 45 3.31 -2.51 -8.07
C GLU A 45 3.97 -1.20 -7.63
N ALA A 46 4.51 -1.17 -6.41
CA ALA A 46 5.10 0.03 -5.83
C ALA A 46 6.37 -0.28 -5.03
N ASN A 47 7.22 0.73 -4.86
CA ASN A 47 8.41 0.64 -4.01
C ASN A 47 8.05 0.88 -2.55
N THR A 48 7.12 1.81 -2.25
CA THR A 48 6.71 2.18 -0.89
C THR A 48 5.22 1.94 -0.67
N TRP A 49 4.81 1.87 0.61
CA TRP A 49 3.40 1.89 0.98
C TRP A 49 2.71 3.19 0.54
N GLU A 50 3.36 4.34 0.67
CA GLU A 50 2.80 5.64 0.28
C GLU A 50 2.50 5.71 -1.22
N GLU A 51 3.40 5.18 -2.06
CA GLU A 51 3.16 5.06 -3.51
C GLU A 51 1.95 4.17 -3.79
N ALA A 52 1.84 3.03 -3.09
CA ALA A 52 0.72 2.10 -3.25
C ALA A 52 -0.61 2.75 -2.84
N MET A 53 -0.62 3.44 -1.70
CA MET A 53 -1.79 4.14 -1.16
C MET A 53 -2.24 5.31 -2.04
N ALA A 54 -1.29 6.08 -2.60
CA ALA A 54 -1.62 7.14 -3.55
C ALA A 54 -2.38 6.59 -4.76
N VAL A 55 -1.92 5.47 -5.35
CA VAL A 55 -2.62 4.81 -6.45
C VAL A 55 -3.96 4.23 -6.01
N HIS A 56 -4.04 3.63 -4.82
CA HIS A 56 -5.29 3.11 -4.27
C HIS A 56 -6.35 4.21 -4.13
N HIS A 57 -6.00 5.35 -3.51
CA HIS A 57 -6.90 6.50 -3.37
C HIS A 57 -7.39 7.02 -4.72
N LEU A 58 -6.50 7.13 -5.71
CA LEU A 58 -6.87 7.55 -7.06
C LEU A 58 -7.88 6.60 -7.71
N ARG A 59 -7.69 5.28 -7.57
CA ARG A 59 -8.58 4.26 -8.14
C ARG A 59 -9.94 4.20 -7.45
N MET A 60 -9.98 4.45 -6.15
CA MET A 60 -11.22 4.46 -5.37
C MET A 60 -12.00 5.78 -5.50
N GLY A 61 -11.43 6.80 -6.14
CA GLY A 61 -12.04 8.14 -6.21
C GLY A 61 -12.03 8.86 -4.87
N TYR A 62 -11.10 8.51 -3.98
CA TYR A 62 -10.91 9.18 -2.69
C TYR A 62 -10.11 10.47 -2.84
N GLU A 63 -10.10 11.29 -1.79
CA GLU A 63 -9.17 12.41 -1.70
C GLU A 63 -7.71 11.93 -1.82
N PRO A 64 -6.79 12.77 -2.34
CA PRO A 64 -5.38 12.42 -2.44
C PRO A 64 -4.82 11.88 -1.12
N TYR A 65 -4.13 10.75 -1.19
CA TYR A 65 -3.52 10.14 -0.01
C TYR A 65 -2.55 11.11 0.66
N ARG A 66 -2.71 11.29 1.97
CA ARG A 66 -1.80 12.06 2.82
C ARG A 66 -1.08 11.08 3.73
N PRO A 67 0.22 10.81 3.51
CA PRO A 67 1.00 10.00 4.42
C PRO A 67 0.99 10.57 5.84
N HIS A 68 1.17 9.71 6.83
CA HIS A 68 1.22 10.14 8.21
C HIS A 68 2.53 10.89 8.52
N GLY A 69 2.39 12.07 9.15
CA GLY A 69 3.50 12.95 9.54
C GLY A 69 4.04 13.83 8.41
N GLU A 70 5.07 14.60 8.74
CA GLU A 70 5.69 15.55 7.82
C GLU A 70 6.75 14.88 6.93
N PRO A 71 6.90 15.34 5.67
CA PRO A 71 7.98 14.88 4.82
C PRO A 71 9.34 15.36 5.33
N ALA A 72 10.32 14.47 5.32
CA ALA A 72 11.70 14.74 5.71
C ALA A 72 12.67 14.23 4.63
N PRO A 73 13.91 14.75 4.55
CA PRO A 73 14.92 14.20 3.65
C PRO A 73 15.41 12.83 4.14
N CYS A 74 15.49 11.87 3.21
CA CYS A 74 16.11 10.56 3.46
C CYS A 74 17.60 10.73 3.82
N PRO A 75 18.11 10.08 4.88
CA PRO A 75 19.52 10.21 5.29
C PRO A 75 20.54 9.78 4.24
N ASP A 76 20.17 8.86 3.35
CA ASP A 76 21.10 8.28 2.38
C ASP A 76 21.12 9.01 1.03
N CYS A 77 19.95 9.48 0.56
CA CYS A 77 19.82 10.03 -0.80
C CYS A 77 19.10 11.38 -0.88
N HIS A 78 18.69 11.94 0.27
CA HIS A 78 17.99 13.21 0.42
C HIS A 78 16.65 13.34 -0.33
N ALA A 79 16.13 12.25 -0.91
CA ALA A 79 14.77 12.23 -1.43
C ALA A 79 13.75 12.37 -0.29
N LEU A 80 12.57 12.93 -0.58
CA LEU A 80 11.51 13.04 0.41
C LEU A 80 11.03 11.66 0.88
N VAL A 81 10.93 11.49 2.19
CA VAL A 81 10.43 10.31 2.89
C VAL A 81 9.52 10.74 4.04
N TYR A 82 8.50 9.94 4.32
CA TYR A 82 7.58 10.17 5.44
C TYR A 82 7.96 9.22 6.57
N ILE A 83 8.83 9.68 7.49
CA ILE A 83 9.42 8.84 8.55
C ILE A 83 8.35 8.31 9.50
N ALA A 84 7.36 9.14 9.84
CA ALA A 84 6.25 8.74 10.69
C ALA A 84 5.15 7.96 9.94
N GLY A 85 5.28 7.81 8.62
CA GLY A 85 4.46 6.94 7.77
C GLY A 85 5.05 5.54 7.73
N SER A 86 5.31 5.02 6.54
CA SER A 86 6.02 3.75 6.36
C SER A 86 7.50 3.83 6.74
N GLY A 87 8.07 5.04 6.73
CA GLY A 87 9.52 5.25 6.83
C GLY A 87 10.31 4.83 5.59
N GLU A 88 9.66 4.34 4.54
CA GLU A 88 10.33 3.78 3.37
C GLU A 88 10.68 4.85 2.35
N CYS A 89 11.96 4.99 2.03
CA CYS A 89 12.38 5.86 0.92
C CYS A 89 12.07 5.20 -0.44
N TRP A 90 11.38 5.90 -1.33
CA TRP A 90 11.07 5.38 -2.69
C TRP A 90 12.30 5.08 -3.53
N ARG A 91 13.40 5.79 -3.27
CA ARG A 91 14.67 5.65 -3.99
C ARG A 91 15.60 4.61 -3.34
N CYS A 92 15.82 4.69 -2.02
CA CYS A 92 16.72 3.79 -1.30
C CYS A 92 16.07 2.48 -0.85
N ARG A 93 14.75 2.47 -0.69
CA ARG A 93 13.93 1.34 -0.20
C ARG A 93 14.35 0.85 1.18
N ARG A 94 14.68 1.80 2.04
CA ARG A 94 15.01 1.66 3.45
C ARG A 94 14.36 2.79 4.21
#